data_AF-A0AA42XWA5-F1
#
_entry.id   AF-A0AA42XWA5-F1
#
_cell.length_a   1.000
_cell.length_b   1.000
_cell.length_c   1.000
_cell.angle_alpha   90.00
_cell.angle_beta   90.00
_cell.angle_gamma   90.00
#
_symmetry.space_group_name_H-M   'P 1'
#
loop_
_entity.id
_entity.type
_entity.pdbx_description
1 polymer ?
#
loop_
_entity_poly.entity_id
_entity_poly.type
_entity_poly.pdbx_seq_one_letter_code
_entity_poly.pdbx_strand_id
1 'polypeptide(L)'
;MKLKSLRPLTAARAIRDLFANPDDTQYVFEVIDALQGPSLYRMCDRLRRSQQGRRLLADQPGLVPLLNDREGLQKLPEGSLGRAYLAFVEAEGISADGLVEASTECRRTDETAELAWAHNWLRDTHDLWHVVLGYQGDLVGSPTR
;
A
#
# COMPACT_ATOMS: atom_id res chain seq x y z
N MET A 1 -10.67 -11.99 -18.94
CA MET A 1 -9.67 -11.25 -18.13
C MET A 1 -8.55 -12.21 -17.76
N LYS A 2 -7.30 -11.98 -18.19
CA LYS A 2 -6.18 -12.88 -17.90
C LYS A 2 -5.71 -12.66 -16.46
N LEU A 3 -5.90 -13.65 -15.60
CA LEU A 3 -5.33 -13.66 -14.25
C LEU A 3 -3.79 -13.63 -14.35
N LYS A 4 -3.13 -12.76 -13.56
CA LYS A 4 -1.66 -12.69 -13.53
C LYS A 4 -1.14 -14.03 -12.99
N SER A 5 -0.34 -14.72 -13.80
CA SER A 5 0.47 -15.84 -13.33
C SER A 5 1.61 -15.29 -12.47
N LEU A 6 1.98 -16.02 -11.43
CA LEU A 6 3.14 -15.69 -10.61
C LEU A 6 4.39 -15.57 -11.50
N ARG A 7 5.23 -14.56 -11.24
CA ARG A 7 6.52 -14.36 -11.92
C ARG A 7 7.66 -14.58 -10.91
N PRO A 8 7.93 -15.83 -10.50
CA PRO A 8 8.84 -16.13 -9.39
C PRO A 8 10.28 -15.67 -9.66
N LEU A 9 10.76 -15.70 -10.90
CA LEU A 9 12.10 -15.23 -11.24
C LEU A 9 12.23 -13.70 -11.12
N THR A 10 11.19 -12.96 -11.53
CA THR A 10 11.12 -11.50 -11.34
C THR A 10 11.11 -11.17 -9.86
N ALA A 11 10.27 -11.85 -9.07
CA ALA A 11 10.21 -11.67 -7.62
C ALA A 11 11.56 -11.96 -6.95
N ALA A 12 12.22 -13.07 -7.29
CA ALA A 12 13.51 -13.44 -6.71
C ALA A 12 14.60 -12.40 -7.01
N ARG A 13 14.60 -11.84 -8.22
CA ARG A 13 15.51 -10.75 -8.59
C ARG A 13 15.21 -9.47 -7.80
N ALA A 14 13.96 -9.04 -7.75
CA ALA A 14 13.55 -7.85 -7.02
C ALA A 14 13.85 -7.97 -5.53
N ILE A 15 13.60 -9.13 -4.91
CA ILE A 15 13.99 -9.41 -3.52
C ILE A 15 15.50 -9.27 -3.31
N ARG A 16 16.32 -9.84 -4.21
CA ARG A 16 17.78 -9.70 -4.14
C ARG A 16 18.19 -8.23 -4.21
N ASP A 17 17.63 -7.49 -5.16
CA ASP A 17 17.98 -6.09 -5.39
C ASP A 17 17.52 -5.20 -4.21
N LEU A 18 16.38 -5.53 -3.59
CA LEU A 18 15.89 -4.92 -2.36
C LEU A 18 16.77 -5.21 -1.15
N PHE A 19 17.31 -6.43 -1.01
CA PHE A 19 18.31 -6.71 0.03
C PHE A 19 19.64 -5.96 -0.18
N ALA A 20 19.99 -5.68 -1.44
CA ALA A 20 21.18 -4.89 -1.75
C ALA A 20 20.94 -3.39 -1.49
N ASN A 21 19.72 -2.89 -1.73
CA ASN A 21 19.31 -1.50 -1.53
C ASN A 21 17.94 -1.44 -0.79
N PRO A 22 17.93 -1.56 0.55
CA PRO A 22 16.68 -1.66 1.33
C PRO A 22 15.78 -0.43 1.25
N ASP A 23 16.35 0.75 1.01
CA ASP A 23 15.62 2.01 0.96
C ASP A 23 14.92 2.24 -0.40
N ASP A 24 15.14 1.36 -1.38
CA ASP A 24 14.59 1.50 -2.71
C ASP A 24 13.20 0.84 -2.81
N THR A 25 12.18 1.64 -2.51
CA THR A 25 10.77 1.23 -2.49
C THR A 25 10.27 0.69 -3.84
N GLN A 26 10.95 0.95 -4.96
CA GLN A 26 10.56 0.41 -6.27
C GLN A 26 10.53 -1.13 -6.26
N TYR A 27 11.51 -1.75 -5.60
CA TYR A 27 11.63 -3.20 -5.59
C TYR A 27 10.52 -3.86 -4.76
N VAL A 28 9.99 -3.16 -3.75
CA VAL A 28 8.81 -3.63 -3.00
C VAL A 28 7.61 -3.75 -3.94
N PHE A 29 7.35 -2.73 -4.75
CA PHE A 29 6.25 -2.75 -5.73
C PHE A 29 6.47 -3.79 -6.83
N GLU A 30 7.72 -4.03 -7.26
CA GLU A 30 8.03 -5.08 -8.23
C GLU A 30 7.76 -6.48 -7.64
N VAL A 31 8.14 -6.73 -6.39
CA VAL A 31 7.85 -7.99 -5.68
C VAL A 31 6.34 -8.20 -5.55
N ILE A 32 5.61 -7.19 -5.08
CA ILE A 32 4.15 -7.22 -4.98
C ILE A 32 3.56 -7.53 -6.35
N ASP A 33 4.00 -6.84 -7.41
CA ASP A 33 3.47 -7.06 -8.74
C ASP A 33 3.79 -8.44 -9.32
N ALA A 34 4.93 -9.02 -8.96
CA ALA A 34 5.34 -10.35 -9.38
C ALA A 34 4.57 -11.47 -8.65
N LEU A 35 4.14 -11.23 -7.41
CA LEU A 35 3.55 -12.25 -6.52
C LEU A 35 2.05 -12.10 -6.26
N GLN A 36 1.45 -10.92 -6.47
CA GLN A 36 0.06 -10.62 -6.08
C GLN A 36 -0.98 -11.57 -6.72
N GLY A 37 -0.74 -12.02 -7.96
CA GLY A 37 -1.64 -12.95 -8.66
C GLY A 37 -3.09 -12.45 -8.69
N PRO A 38 -4.10 -13.25 -8.27
CA PRO A 38 -5.50 -12.83 -8.24
C PRO A 38 -5.93 -12.03 -7.00
N SER A 39 -5.01 -11.67 -6.08
CA SER A 39 -5.37 -11.14 -4.76
C SER A 39 -6.25 -9.90 -4.83
N LEU A 40 -5.89 -8.94 -5.69
CA LEU A 40 -6.64 -7.69 -5.90
C LEU A 40 -8.07 -7.95 -6.36
N TYR A 41 -8.27 -8.85 -7.34
CA TYR A 41 -9.60 -9.24 -7.80
C TYR A 41 -10.43 -9.86 -6.69
N ARG A 42 -9.84 -10.76 -5.90
CA ARG A 42 -10.52 -11.37 -4.75
C ARG A 42 -10.86 -10.34 -3.68
N MET A 43 -10.04 -9.32 -3.48
CA MET A 43 -10.33 -8.20 -2.57
C MET A 43 -11.53 -7.40 -3.08
N CYS A 44 -11.54 -6.99 -4.36
CA CYS A 44 -12.69 -6.30 -4.96
C CYS A 44 -13.98 -7.12 -4.84
N ASP A 45 -13.93 -8.43 -5.10
CA ASP A 45 -15.09 -9.30 -4.94
C ASP A 45 -15.60 -9.36 -3.50
N ARG A 46 -14.71 -9.32 -2.50
CA ARG A 46 -15.11 -9.22 -1.08
C ARG A 46 -15.76 -7.87 -0.78
N LEU A 47 -15.21 -6.76 -1.30
CA LEU A 47 -15.81 -5.43 -1.13
C LEU A 47 -17.22 -5.37 -1.72
N ARG A 48 -17.44 -5.92 -2.92
CA ARG A 48 -18.78 -5.98 -3.55
C ARG A 48 -19.81 -6.77 -2.74
N ARG A 49 -19.36 -7.76 -1.95
CA ARG A 49 -20.25 -8.61 -1.14
C ARG A 49 -20.72 -7.92 0.14
N SER A 50 -19.97 -6.98 0.71
CA SER A 50 -20.37 -6.28 1.94
C SER A 50 -21.08 -4.94 1.64
N GLN A 51 -21.96 -4.50 2.56
CA GLN A 51 -22.62 -3.20 2.42
C GLN A 51 -21.61 -2.05 2.49
N GLN A 52 -20.66 -2.13 3.43
CA GLN A 52 -19.60 -1.14 3.61
C GLN A 52 -18.67 -1.10 2.40
N GLY A 53 -18.28 -2.26 1.87
CA GLY A 53 -17.41 -2.32 0.70
C GLY A 53 -18.07 -1.80 -0.57
N ARG A 54 -19.38 -2.03 -0.76
CA ARG A 54 -20.12 -1.40 -1.86
C ARG A 54 -20.19 0.12 -1.76
N ARG A 55 -20.38 0.66 -0.54
CA ARG A 55 -20.33 2.11 -0.32
C ARG A 55 -18.94 2.65 -0.64
N LEU A 56 -17.90 1.99 -0.13
CA LEU A 56 -16.53 2.38 -0.38
C LEU A 56 -16.17 2.39 -1.88
N LEU A 57 -16.58 1.36 -2.63
CA LEU A 57 -16.37 1.28 -4.09
C LEU A 57 -17.16 2.33 -4.87
N ALA A 58 -18.28 2.83 -4.33
CA ALA A 58 -19.08 3.89 -4.93
C ALA A 58 -18.53 5.29 -4.61
N ASP A 59 -18.14 5.53 -3.36
CA ASP A 59 -17.68 6.83 -2.86
C ASP A 59 -16.24 7.14 -3.31
N GLN A 60 -15.41 6.10 -3.47
CA GLN A 60 -14.02 6.19 -3.92
C GLN A 60 -13.21 7.31 -3.24
N PRO A 61 -13.16 7.36 -1.89
CA PRO A 61 -12.49 8.45 -1.18
C PRO A 61 -11.00 8.54 -1.52
N GLY A 62 -10.49 9.77 -1.61
CA GLY A 62 -9.06 10.05 -1.81
C GLY A 62 -8.34 10.24 -0.47
N LEU A 63 -7.42 9.34 -0.15
CA LEU A 63 -6.76 9.31 1.16
C LEU A 63 -5.41 10.05 1.16
N VAL A 64 -4.68 10.06 0.03
CA VAL A 64 -3.34 10.67 -0.10
C VAL A 64 -3.26 12.11 0.43
N PRO A 65 -4.19 13.04 0.12
CA PRO A 65 -4.11 14.40 0.64
C PRO A 65 -4.11 14.48 2.18
N LEU A 66 -4.86 13.59 2.85
CA LEU A 66 -4.90 13.52 4.31
C LEU A 66 -3.61 12.93 4.88
N LEU A 67 -3.03 11.95 4.18
CA LEU A 67 -1.78 11.30 4.60
C LEU A 67 -0.55 12.20 4.40
N ASN A 68 -0.62 13.17 3.50
CA ASN A 68 0.45 14.14 3.27
C ASN A 68 0.34 15.39 4.17
N ASP A 69 -0.81 15.63 4.82
CA ASP A 69 -1.01 16.78 5.70
C ASP A 69 -0.27 16.60 7.04
N ARG A 70 1.06 16.74 7.01
CA ARG A 70 1.92 16.58 8.20
C ARG A 70 1.53 17.54 9.33
N GLU A 71 1.18 18.78 8.99
CA GLU A 71 0.79 19.78 9.99
C GLU A 71 -0.54 19.40 10.66
N GLY A 72 -1.53 18.99 9.87
CA GLY A 72 -2.81 18.48 10.39
C GLY A 72 -2.63 17.24 11.25
N LEU A 73 -1.85 16.26 10.78
CA LEU A 73 -1.54 15.04 11.52
C LEU A 73 -0.80 15.31 12.83
N GLN A 74 0.09 16.30 12.86
CA GLN A 74 0.82 16.70 14.07
C GLN A 74 -0.10 17.33 15.13
N LYS A 75 -1.17 18.01 14.70
CA LYS A 75 -2.17 18.63 15.59
C LYS A 75 -3.17 17.63 16.17
N LEU A 76 -3.22 16.40 15.68
CA LEU A 76 -4.12 15.38 16.21
C LEU A 76 -3.70 14.95 17.63
N PRO A 77 -4.66 14.48 18.46
CA PRO A 77 -4.35 14.03 19.81
C PRO A 77 -3.27 12.94 19.83
N GLU A 78 -2.41 12.97 20.85
CA GLU A 78 -1.48 11.88 21.13
C GLU A 78 -2.26 10.56 21.35
N GLY A 79 -1.72 9.45 20.84
CA GLY A 79 -2.40 8.15 20.84
C GLY A 79 -3.48 7.97 19.76
N SER A 80 -3.77 8.99 18.95
CA SER A 80 -4.62 8.83 17.76
C SER A 80 -3.89 8.10 16.63
N LEU A 81 -4.65 7.44 15.75
CA LEU A 81 -4.11 6.78 14.56
C LEU A 81 -3.31 7.74 13.68
N GLY A 82 -3.77 8.97 13.49
CA GLY A 82 -3.07 9.95 12.67
C GLY A 82 -1.72 10.38 13.25
N ARG A 83 -1.60 10.54 14.58
CA ARG A 83 -0.29 10.80 15.20
C ARG A 83 0.65 9.60 15.11
N ALA A 84 0.13 8.39 15.29
CA ALA A 84 0.91 7.17 15.17
C ALA A 84 1.38 6.94 13.72
N TYR A 85 0.53 7.22 12.73
CA TYR A 85 0.90 7.19 11.31
C TYR A 85 1.98 8.22 10.98
N LEU A 86 1.85 9.46 11.45
CA LEU A 86 2.89 10.47 11.22
C LEU A 86 4.24 10.03 11.80
N ALA A 87 4.26 9.48 13.01
CA ALA A 87 5.48 8.95 13.62
C ALA A 87 6.07 7.77 12.83
N PHE A 88 5.22 6.88 12.30
CA PHE A 88 5.64 5.77 11.45
C PHE A 88 6.33 6.25 10.17
N VAL A 89 5.70 7.12 9.39
CA VAL A 89 6.28 7.57 8.12
C VAL A 89 7.53 8.43 8.30
N GLU A 90 7.65 9.14 9.43
CA GLU A 90 8.87 9.86 9.81
C GLU A 90 10.02 8.91 10.17
N ALA A 91 9.73 7.82 10.89
CA ALA A 91 10.73 6.83 11.26
C ALA A 91 11.22 6.02 10.04
N GLU A 92 10.31 5.65 9.13
CA GLU A 92 10.61 4.90 7.91
C GLU A 92 11.16 5.79 6.78
N GLY A 93 11.11 7.13 6.92
CA GLY A 93 11.60 8.05 5.91
C GLY A 93 10.78 8.08 4.62
N ILE A 94 9.50 7.71 4.68
CA ILE A 94 8.60 7.58 3.53
C ILE A 94 7.54 8.71 3.47
N SER A 95 6.86 8.81 2.33
CA SER A 95 5.70 9.70 2.14
C SER A 95 4.66 9.05 1.23
N ALA A 96 3.38 9.44 1.38
CA ALA A 96 2.32 8.88 0.54
C ALA A 96 2.54 9.22 -0.94
N ASP A 97 3.04 10.43 -1.26
CA ASP A 97 3.39 10.80 -2.63
C ASP A 97 4.54 9.94 -3.21
N GLY A 98 5.59 9.68 -2.44
CA GLY A 98 6.69 8.82 -2.88
C GLY A 98 6.22 7.40 -3.19
N LEU A 99 5.31 6.87 -2.37
CA LEU A 99 4.69 5.57 -2.61
C LEU A 99 3.77 5.57 -3.84
N VAL A 100 3.06 6.69 -4.10
CA VAL A 100 2.25 6.85 -5.31
C VAL A 100 3.12 6.83 -6.56
N GLU A 101 4.26 7.52 -6.53
CA GLU A 101 5.22 7.57 -7.63
C GLU A 101 5.77 6.18 -7.93
N ALA A 102 6.36 5.50 -6.92
CA ALA A 102 6.91 4.15 -7.06
C ALA A 102 5.86 3.12 -7.53
N SER A 103 4.63 3.21 -7.03
CA SER A 103 3.51 2.37 -7.46
C SER A 103 3.12 2.58 -8.92
N THR A 104 3.22 3.82 -9.41
CA THR A 104 2.79 4.18 -10.78
C THR A 104 3.73 3.58 -11.83
N GLU A 105 5.02 3.43 -11.53
CA GLU A 105 5.99 2.78 -12.43
C GLU A 105 5.65 1.30 -12.67
N CYS A 106 5.08 0.64 -11.67
CA CYS A 106 4.65 -0.77 -11.75
C CYS A 106 3.18 -0.93 -12.18
N ARG A 107 2.47 0.15 -12.51
CA ARG A 107 1.01 0.13 -12.74
C ARG A 107 0.65 -0.61 -14.04
N ARG A 108 -0.45 -1.36 -13.97
CA ARG A 108 -1.05 -2.00 -15.13
C ARG A 108 -1.84 -1.02 -15.99
N THR A 109 -1.70 -1.14 -17.30
CA THR A 109 -2.46 -0.32 -18.27
C THR A 109 -3.83 -0.91 -18.62
N ASP A 110 -4.12 -2.15 -18.21
CA ASP A 110 -5.32 -2.91 -18.58
C ASP A 110 -6.34 -3.11 -17.43
N GLU A 111 -6.19 -2.39 -16.32
CA GLU A 111 -7.12 -2.43 -15.20
C GLU A 111 -8.41 -1.64 -15.49
N THR A 112 -9.54 -2.12 -14.98
CA THR A 112 -10.77 -1.31 -14.95
C THR A 112 -10.60 -0.16 -13.95
N ALA A 113 -11.36 0.92 -14.10
CA ALA A 113 -11.30 2.06 -13.17
C ALA A 113 -11.53 1.64 -11.70
N GLU A 114 -12.46 0.71 -11.45
CA GLU A 114 -12.71 0.19 -10.10
C GLU A 114 -11.52 -0.60 -9.54
N LEU A 115 -10.84 -1.40 -10.36
CA LEU A 115 -9.65 -2.15 -9.94
C LEU A 115 -8.46 -1.24 -9.68
N ALA A 116 -8.26 -0.24 -10.55
CA ALA A 116 -7.23 0.77 -10.37
C ALA A 116 -7.45 1.56 -9.09
N TRP A 117 -8.70 1.94 -8.80
CA TRP A 117 -9.05 2.58 -7.53
C TRP A 117 -8.78 1.66 -6.33
N ALA A 118 -9.21 0.40 -6.39
CA ALA A 118 -9.00 -0.56 -5.31
C ALA A 118 -7.51 -0.85 -5.05
N HIS A 119 -6.68 -0.85 -6.10
CA HIS A 119 -5.23 -0.96 -5.99
C HIS A 119 -4.66 0.26 -5.25
N ASN A 120 -5.01 1.47 -5.67
CA ASN A 120 -4.57 2.69 -4.99
C ASN A 120 -5.04 2.71 -3.53
N TRP A 121 -6.29 2.32 -3.25
CA TRP A 121 -6.81 2.23 -1.89
C TRP A 121 -6.02 1.24 -1.02
N LEU A 122 -5.64 0.08 -1.57
CA LEU A 122 -4.82 -0.89 -0.86
C LEU A 122 -3.43 -0.32 -0.53
N ARG A 123 -2.79 0.35 -1.50
CA ARG A 123 -1.50 1.03 -1.30
C ARG A 123 -1.62 2.10 -0.21
N ASP A 124 -2.58 3.02 -0.36
CA ASP A 124 -2.70 4.19 0.51
C ASP A 124 -3.09 3.81 1.95
N THR A 125 -3.78 2.68 2.13
CA THR A 125 -4.11 2.18 3.48
C THR A 125 -3.06 1.25 4.07
N HIS A 126 -2.08 0.77 3.28
CA HIS A 126 -1.10 -0.25 3.70
C HIS A 126 -0.41 0.12 5.01
N ASP A 127 0.18 1.31 5.07
CA ASP A 127 0.95 1.80 6.21
C ASP A 127 0.09 2.06 7.44
N LEU A 128 -1.21 2.36 7.24
CA LEU A 128 -2.14 2.44 8.36
C LEU A 128 -2.34 1.07 9.02
N TRP A 129 -2.25 -0.04 8.26
CA TRP A 129 -2.31 -1.37 8.85
C TRP A 129 -1.07 -1.69 9.68
N HIS A 130 0.12 -1.25 9.24
CA HIS A 130 1.35 -1.36 10.04
C HIS A 130 1.20 -0.68 11.40
N VAL A 131 0.66 0.55 11.40
CA VAL A 131 0.40 1.33 12.62
C VAL A 131 -0.62 0.66 13.53
N VAL A 132 -1.75 0.20 12.97
CA VAL A 132 -2.83 -0.42 13.76
C VAL A 132 -2.40 -1.77 14.35
N LEU A 133 -1.60 -2.54 13.62
CA LEU A 133 -1.21 -3.89 14.01
C LEU A 133 0.12 -3.94 14.78
N GLY A 134 0.87 -2.83 14.83
CA GLY A 134 2.15 -2.75 15.53
C GLY A 134 3.29 -3.47 14.81
N TYR A 135 3.37 -3.29 13.48
CA TYR A 135 4.44 -3.84 12.66
C TYR A 135 5.27 -2.72 12.02
N GLN A 136 6.58 -2.91 11.96
CA GLN A 136 7.50 -2.04 11.22
C GLN A 136 7.31 -2.18 9.70
N GLY A 137 7.78 -1.20 8.94
CA GLY A 137 7.76 -1.21 7.47
C GLY A 137 8.86 -2.06 6.83
N ASP A 138 9.60 -2.85 7.64
CA ASP A 138 10.68 -3.70 7.17
C ASP A 138 10.15 -4.91 6.37
N LEU A 139 11.04 -5.52 5.60
CA LEU A 139 10.72 -6.67 4.74
C LEU A 139 10.07 -7.86 5.46
N VAL A 140 10.38 -8.01 6.75
CA VAL A 140 9.97 -9.17 7.55
C VAL A 140 8.68 -8.86 8.32
N GLY A 141 8.31 -7.59 8.49
CA GLY A 141 7.20 -7.18 9.34
C GLY A 141 7.51 -7.44 10.81
N SER A 142 8.63 -6.90 11.28
CA SER A 142 9.05 -7.02 12.68
C SER A 142 8.06 -6.28 13.60
N PRO A 143 7.75 -6.81 14.80
CA PRO A 143 6.90 -6.09 15.76
C PRO A 143 7.53 -4.76 16.17
N THR A 144 6.73 -3.70 16.27
CA THR A 144 7.16 -2.45 16.93
C THR A 144 7.40 -2.74 18.42
N ARG A 145 8.64 -2.54 18.89
CA ARG A 145 9.05 -2.77 20.28
C ARG A 145 8.31 -1.92 21.29
#